data_AF-A0A6G8B1Y8-F1
#
_entry.id   AF-A0A6G8B1Y8-F1
#
_cell.length_a   1.000
_cell.length_b   1.000
_cell.length_c   1.000
_cell.angle_alpha   90.00
_cell.angle_beta   90.00
_cell.angle_gamma   90.00
#
_symmetry.space_group_name_H-M   'P 1'
#
loop_
_entity.id
_entity.type
_entity.pdbx_description
1 polymer ?
#
loop_
_entity_poly.entity_id
_entity_poly.type
_entity_poly.pdbx_seq_one_letter_code
_entity_poly.pdbx_strand_id
1 'polypeptide(L)'
;MDFKKAELAVHSSIDENIGGGKLENDYKNPVEGAMSKIEMSEELNNLIRQEYIIGSFYKSARPDIQEVLVDKYRDNKSWDKIADDRHIDEKTARRWRDDFKNGVSAWIP
;
A
#
# COMPACT_ATOMS: atom_id res chain seq x y z
N MET A 1 -25.27 -6.02 12.66
CA MET A 1 -25.11 -5.37 11.35
C MET A 1 -23.92 -6.05 10.67
N ASP A 2 -24.20 -7.12 9.92
CA ASP A 2 -23.20 -7.96 9.26
C ASP A 2 -22.73 -7.31 7.95
N PHE A 3 -21.56 -6.68 7.98
CA PHE A 3 -20.93 -6.09 6.78
C PHE A 3 -20.65 -7.14 5.68
N LYS A 4 -20.52 -8.42 6.04
CA LYS A 4 -20.35 -9.55 5.09
C LYS A 4 -21.55 -9.80 4.17
N LYS A 5 -22.77 -9.45 4.57
CA LYS A 5 -23.96 -9.63 3.72
C LYS A 5 -24.12 -8.52 2.68
N ALA A 6 -23.55 -7.34 2.94
CA ALA A 6 -23.62 -6.21 2.01
C ALA A 6 -22.65 -6.35 0.84
N GLU A 7 -21.44 -6.90 1.07
CA GLU A 7 -20.48 -7.17 -0.01
C GLU A 7 -20.97 -8.26 -0.98
N LEU A 8 -21.68 -9.27 -0.48
CA LEU A 8 -22.21 -10.36 -1.31
C LEU A 8 -23.36 -9.92 -2.23
N ALA A 9 -24.10 -8.89 -1.85
CA ALA A 9 -25.25 -8.39 -2.61
C ALA A 9 -24.85 -7.50 -3.81
N VAL A 10 -23.64 -6.92 -3.79
CA VAL A 10 -23.15 -6.06 -4.88
C VAL A 10 -22.68 -6.88 -6.09
N HIS A 11 -22.46 -8.19 -5.93
CA HIS A 11 -22.00 -9.07 -7.00
C HIS A 11 -23.12 -9.79 -7.78
N SER A 12 -24.42 -9.55 -7.49
CA SER A 12 -25.52 -10.36 -8.05
C SER A 12 -26.32 -9.73 -9.20
N SER A 13 -25.80 -8.73 -9.91
CA SER A 13 -26.42 -8.22 -11.14
C SER A 13 -25.33 -7.53 -11.96
N ILE A 14 -24.79 -8.12 -13.03
CA ILE A 14 -25.49 -8.41 -14.29
C ILE A 14 -24.80 -9.61 -14.96
N ASP A 15 -25.58 -10.65 -15.22
CA ASP A 15 -25.27 -11.72 -16.17
C ASP A 15 -25.60 -11.21 -17.58
N GLU A 16 -24.57 -10.76 -18.31
CA GLU A 16 -24.61 -10.61 -19.76
C GLU A 16 -23.51 -11.47 -20.38
N ASN A 17 -23.81 -12.76 -20.43
CA ASN A 17 -23.14 -13.78 -21.20
C ASN A 17 -23.19 -13.44 -22.71
N ILE A 18 -22.23 -12.64 -23.20
CA ILE A 18 -21.93 -12.47 -24.64
C ILE A 18 -20.43 -12.61 -24.87
N GLY A 19 -20.02 -13.80 -25.32
CA GLY A 19 -18.64 -14.06 -25.71
C GLY A 19 -18.35 -15.55 -25.82
N GLY A 20 -18.95 -16.20 -26.82
CA GLY A 20 -18.75 -17.60 -27.12
C GLY A 20 -17.27 -17.96 -27.32
N GLY A 21 -16.76 -18.79 -26.41
CA GLY A 21 -15.51 -19.51 -26.55
C GLY A 21 -15.48 -20.57 -25.47
N LYS A 22 -15.67 -21.83 -25.85
CA LYS A 22 -15.44 -22.97 -24.95
C LYS A 22 -14.01 -22.87 -24.42
N LEU A 23 -13.84 -22.42 -23.17
CA LEU A 23 -12.69 -22.81 -22.35
C LEU A 23 -12.96 -24.22 -21.81
N GLU A 24 -13.04 -25.17 -22.74
CA GLU A 24 -12.63 -26.53 -22.44
C GLU A 24 -11.11 -26.44 -22.24
N ASN A 25 -10.66 -26.80 -21.02
CA ASN A 25 -9.26 -27.02 -20.64
C ASN A 25 -8.52 -25.84 -19.97
N ASP A 26 -8.87 -25.53 -18.72
CA ASP A 26 -7.86 -25.50 -17.66
C ASP A 26 -8.55 -25.74 -16.31
N TYR A 27 -8.90 -27.00 -16.03
CA TYR A 27 -9.15 -27.46 -14.65
C TYR A 27 -7.81 -27.50 -13.91
N LYS A 28 -7.18 -26.34 -13.73
CA LYS A 28 -6.23 -26.14 -12.64
C LYS A 28 -7.08 -25.96 -11.39
N ASN A 29 -7.35 -27.11 -10.78
CA ASN A 29 -7.87 -27.35 -9.45
C ASN A 29 -8.62 -26.15 -8.82
N PRO A 30 -9.94 -26.21 -8.59
CA PRO A 30 -10.68 -25.13 -7.92
C PRO A 30 -10.10 -24.75 -6.54
N VAL A 31 -9.32 -25.65 -5.92
CA VAL A 31 -8.51 -25.35 -4.73
C VAL A 31 -7.41 -24.34 -5.03
N GLU A 32 -6.67 -24.45 -6.13
CA GLU A 32 -5.63 -23.50 -6.54
C GLU A 32 -6.22 -22.11 -6.84
N GLY A 33 -7.34 -22.04 -7.56
CA GLY A 33 -8.02 -20.76 -7.82
C GLY A 33 -8.59 -20.11 -6.55
N ALA A 34 -9.07 -20.90 -5.59
CA ALA A 34 -9.48 -20.40 -4.27
C ALA A 34 -8.27 -19.95 -3.44
N MET A 35 -7.17 -20.71 -3.48
CA MET A 35 -5.92 -20.40 -2.78
C MET A 35 -5.30 -19.10 -3.30
N SER A 36 -5.21 -18.90 -4.62
CA SER A 36 -4.72 -17.64 -5.19
C SER A 36 -5.59 -16.44 -4.83
N LYS A 37 -6.92 -16.61 -4.72
CA LYS A 37 -7.81 -15.54 -4.24
C LYS A 37 -7.58 -15.23 -2.76
N ILE A 38 -7.34 -16.25 -1.94
CA ILE A 38 -7.01 -16.09 -0.51
C ILE A 38 -5.65 -15.39 -0.36
N GLU A 39 -4.62 -15.84 -1.07
CA GLU A 39 -3.29 -15.23 -1.07
C GLU A 39 -3.32 -13.77 -1.50
N MET A 40 -4.03 -13.45 -2.60
CA MET A 40 -4.20 -12.07 -3.06
C MET A 40 -4.96 -11.21 -2.03
N SER A 41 -5.90 -11.80 -1.28
CA SER A 41 -6.59 -11.12 -0.19
C SER A 41 -5.68 -10.88 1.02
N GLU A 42 -4.77 -11.81 1.33
CA GLU A 42 -3.78 -11.65 2.40
C GLU A 42 -2.76 -10.57 2.05
N GLU A 43 -2.26 -10.57 0.81
CA GLU A 43 -1.36 -9.53 0.31
C GLU A 43 -2.02 -8.15 0.34
N LEU A 44 -3.26 -8.04 -0.14
CA LEU A 44 -4.02 -6.79 -0.10
C LEU A 44 -4.23 -6.31 1.35
N ASN A 45 -4.60 -7.20 2.25
CA ASN A 45 -4.76 -6.88 3.68
C ASN A 45 -3.44 -6.42 4.32
N ASN A 46 -2.32 -7.05 3.95
CA ASN A 46 -0.99 -6.63 4.40
C ASN A 46 -0.64 -5.23 3.88
N LEU A 47 -0.92 -4.93 2.60
CA LEU A 47 -0.69 -3.60 2.03
C LEU A 47 -1.57 -2.53 2.70
N ILE A 48 -2.85 -2.81 2.94
CA ILE A 48 -3.76 -1.90 3.66
C ILE A 48 -3.23 -1.63 5.07
N ARG A 49 -2.77 -2.68 5.77
CA ARG A 49 -2.17 -2.53 7.10
C ARG A 49 -0.90 -1.67 7.06
N GLN A 50 -0.02 -1.90 6.08
CA GLN A 50 1.20 -1.10 5.91
C GLN A 50 0.89 0.36 5.62
N GLU A 51 -0.07 0.64 4.73
CA GLU A 51 -0.54 1.98 4.39
C GLU A 51 -1.07 2.71 5.62
N TYR A 52 -1.92 2.05 6.42
CA TYR A 52 -2.43 2.59 7.67
C TYR A 52 -1.32 2.94 8.67
N ILE A 53 -0.34 2.04 8.86
CA ILE A 53 0.78 2.25 9.78
C ILE A 53 1.64 3.42 9.31
N ILE A 54 2.09 3.41 8.05
CA ILE A 54 2.92 4.48 7.47
C ILE A 54 2.19 5.82 7.56
N GLY A 55 0.90 5.84 7.18
CA GLY A 55 0.08 7.04 7.21
C GLY A 55 -0.10 7.61 8.63
N SER A 56 -0.25 6.75 9.63
CA SER A 56 -0.37 7.16 11.04
C SER A 56 0.93 7.75 11.58
N PHE A 57 2.07 7.13 11.26
CA PHE A 57 3.40 7.66 11.61
C PHE A 57 3.66 9.00 10.91
N TYR A 58 3.34 9.09 9.61
CA TYR A 58 3.52 10.30 8.83
C TYR A 58 2.71 11.47 9.41
N LYS A 59 1.42 11.27 9.71
CA LYS A 59 0.55 12.29 10.31
C LYS A 59 1.04 12.75 11.69
N SER A 60 1.72 11.88 12.42
CA SER A 60 2.27 12.19 13.76
C SER A 60 3.66 12.82 13.72
N ALA A 61 4.36 12.72 12.58
CA ALA A 61 5.67 13.34 12.40
C ALA A 61 5.55 14.87 12.35
N ARG A 62 6.64 15.56 12.70
CA ARG A 62 6.72 17.02 12.57
C ARG A 62 6.58 17.45 11.10
N PRO A 63 6.04 18.65 10.82
CA PRO A 63 5.84 19.14 9.46
C PRO A 63 7.11 19.15 8.59
N ASP A 64 8.26 19.51 9.16
CA ASP A 64 9.54 19.53 8.44
C ASP A 64 10.02 18.13 8.03
N ILE A 65 9.77 17.12 8.87
CA ILE A 65 10.04 15.72 8.52
C ILE A 65 9.07 15.27 7.42
N GLN A 66 7.79 15.62 7.52
CA GLN A 66 6.79 15.31 6.49
C GLN A 66 7.18 15.88 5.12
N GLU A 67 7.66 17.12 5.09
CA GLU A 67 8.16 17.80 3.89
C GLU A 67 9.39 17.09 3.29
N VAL A 68 10.37 16.72 4.12
CA VAL A 68 11.54 15.94 3.68
C VAL A 68 11.12 14.60 3.07
N LEU A 69 10.14 13.92 3.67
CA LEU A 69 9.62 12.65 3.15
C LEU A 69 8.87 12.83 1.82
N VAL A 70 8.08 13.90 1.68
CA VAL A 70 7.39 14.24 0.42
C VAL A 70 8.40 14.54 -0.67
N ASP A 71 9.35 15.44 -0.41
CA ASP A 71 10.40 15.78 -1.36
C ASP A 71 11.17 14.54 -1.80
N LYS A 72 11.42 13.60 -0.88
CA LYS A 72 12.19 12.40 -1.17
C LYS A 72 11.43 11.34 -1.94
N TYR A 73 10.20 11.01 -1.53
CA TYR A 73 9.46 9.86 -2.05
C TYR A 73 8.40 10.20 -3.10
N ARG A 74 7.80 11.39 -3.01
CA ARG A 74 6.82 11.86 -4.00
C ARG A 74 7.52 12.55 -5.16
N ASP A 75 8.43 13.47 -4.85
CA ASP A 75 9.05 14.34 -5.85
C ASP A 75 10.43 13.84 -6.32
N ASN A 76 10.94 12.75 -5.70
CA ASN A 76 12.21 12.11 -6.04
C ASN A 76 13.42 13.07 -6.06
N LYS A 77 13.44 14.09 -5.20
CA LYS A 77 14.55 15.05 -5.13
C LYS A 77 15.85 14.38 -4.65
N SER A 78 16.99 14.93 -5.10
CA SER A 78 18.31 14.59 -4.56
C SER A 78 18.46 15.13 -3.14
N TRP A 79 19.35 14.53 -2.36
CA TRP A 79 19.56 14.97 -0.98
C TRP A 79 20.10 16.40 -0.89
N ASP A 80 21.01 16.77 -1.81
CA ASP A 80 21.53 18.13 -1.91
C ASP A 80 20.40 19.14 -2.18
N LYS A 81 19.49 18.82 -3.10
CA LYS A 81 18.35 19.68 -3.40
C LYS A 81 17.39 19.82 -2.22
N ILE A 82 17.15 18.74 -1.46
CA ILE A 82 16.33 18.78 -0.25
C ILE A 82 17.00 19.66 0.82
N ALA A 83 18.31 19.52 0.99
CA ALA A 83 19.09 20.33 1.91
C ALA A 83 19.00 21.82 1.57
N ASP A 84 19.17 22.16 0.29
CA ASP A 84 19.08 23.53 -0.22
C ASP A 84 17.66 24.10 -0.07
N ASP A 85 16.63 23.39 -0.55
CA ASP A 85 15.23 23.84 -0.53
C ASP A 85 14.70 24.05 0.91
N ARG A 86 15.18 23.25 1.86
CA ARG A 86 14.71 23.25 3.27
C ARG A 86 15.65 23.96 4.23
N HIS A 87 16.78 24.48 3.74
CA HIS A 87 17.81 25.15 4.56
C HIS A 87 18.30 24.30 5.74
N ILE A 88 18.54 23.00 5.49
CA ILE A 88 19.07 22.05 6.48
C ILE A 88 20.28 21.30 5.92
N ASP A 89 21.13 20.76 6.79
CA ASP A 89 22.21 19.88 6.33
C ASP A 89 21.66 18.60 5.69
N GLU A 90 22.33 18.12 4.64
CA GLU A 90 22.01 16.85 3.99
C GLU A 90 21.96 15.67 4.99
N LYS A 91 22.89 15.67 5.96
CA LYS A 91 22.93 14.67 7.04
C LYS A 91 21.67 14.71 7.90
N THR A 92 21.14 15.89 8.17
CA THR A 92 19.91 16.07 8.95
C THR A 92 18.71 15.53 8.19
N ALA A 93 18.58 15.84 6.89
CA ALA A 93 17.52 15.30 6.04
C ALA A 93 17.56 13.76 5.98
N ARG A 94 18.75 13.19 5.79
CA ARG A 94 18.94 11.72 5.79
C ARG A 94 18.57 11.10 7.13
N ARG A 95 19.04 11.68 8.23
CA ARG A 95 18.74 11.21 9.59
C ARG A 95 17.24 11.20 9.85
N TRP A 96 16.52 12.28 9.54
CA TRP A 96 15.06 12.32 9.73
C TRP A 96 14.34 11.25 8.92
N ARG A 97 14.75 11.02 7.67
CA ARG A 97 14.20 9.93 6.86
C ARG A 97 14.52 8.56 7.48
N ASP A 98 15.74 8.34 7.96
CA ASP A 98 16.16 7.08 8.57
C ASP A 98 15.44 6.82 9.89
N ASP A 99 15.33 7.83 10.76
CA ASP A 99 14.59 7.75 12.02
C ASP A 99 13.11 7.42 11.77
N PHE A 100 12.48 8.06 10.78
CA PHE A 100 11.12 7.74 10.38
C PHE A 100 10.99 6.28 9.91
N LYS A 101 11.89 5.85 9.01
CA LYS A 101 11.89 4.47 8.51
C LYS A 101 12.08 3.44 9.62
N ASN A 102 13.03 3.67 10.52
CA ASN A 102 13.32 2.80 11.66
C ASN A 102 12.11 2.71 12.61
N GLY A 103 11.43 3.83 12.84
CA GLY A 103 10.20 3.87 13.64
C GLY A 103 9.08 3.03 13.02
N VAL A 104 8.88 3.15 11.70
CA VAL A 104 7.86 2.39 10.96
C VAL A 104 8.20 0.91 10.86
N SER A 105 9.47 0.55 10.63
CA SER A 105 9.90 -0.84 10.44
C SER A 105 9.70 -1.72 11.67
N ALA A 106 9.56 -1.14 12.86
CA ALA A 106 9.20 -1.89 14.06
C ALA A 106 7.77 -2.48 14.01
N TRP A 107 6.92 -2.00 13.09
CA TRP A 107 5.49 -2.33 13.03
C TRP A 107 5.06 -3.01 11.72
N ILE A 108 5.95 -3.02 10.72
CA ILE A 108 5.74 -3.68 9.43
C ILE A 108 6.56 -4.97 9.43
N PRO A 109 5.94 -6.13 9.14
CA PRO A 109 6.63 -7.42 9.08
C PRO A 109 7.64 -7.50 7.93
#